data_AF-A0AB74D6U1-F1
#
_entry.id   AF-A0AB74D6U1-F1
#
_cell.length_a   1.000
_cell.length_b   1.000
_cell.length_c   1.000
_cell.angle_alpha   90.00
_cell.angle_beta   90.00
_cell.angle_gamma   90.00
#
_symmetry.space_group_name_H-M   'P 1'
#
loop_
_entity.id
_entity.type
_entity.pdbx_description
1 polymer ?
#
loop_
_entity_poly.entity_id
_entity_poly.type
_entity_poly.pdbx_seq_one_letter_code
_entity_poly.pdbx_strand_id
1 'polypeptide(L)'
;MKNLDAEVAHVCRPDAATHTIAININFCSLPDRSASNLSSKQLTIVHECAHFIDTFGSEDYPGAYGRWACARLAKEHPEQAINNADSIAWFVSTR
;
A
#
# COMPACT_ATOMS: atom_id res chain seq x y z
N MET A 1 12.40 -13.26 8.22
CA MET A 1 11.91 -12.48 9.36
C MET A 1 11.47 -11.14 8.79
N LYS A 2 10.16 -10.81 8.82
CA LYS A 2 9.69 -9.49 8.33
C LYS A 2 10.34 -8.42 9.21
N ASN A 3 10.95 -7.42 8.59
CA ASN A 3 11.63 -6.34 9.29
C ASN A 3 10.58 -5.29 9.70
N LEU A 4 9.87 -5.55 10.81
CA LEU A 4 8.72 -4.77 11.27
C LEU A 4 9.10 -3.32 11.64
N ASP A 5 10.38 -3.05 11.92
CA ASP A 5 10.85 -1.74 12.36
C ASP A 5 10.77 -0.67 11.25
N ALA A 6 10.70 -1.08 9.98
CA ALA A 6 10.56 -0.18 8.83
C ALA A 6 9.11 -0.04 8.33
N GLU A 7 8.19 -0.86 8.83
CA GLU A 7 6.78 -0.87 8.43
C GLU A 7 6.08 0.38 8.98
N VAL A 8 5.28 1.05 8.14
CA VAL A 8 4.56 2.28 8.53
C VAL A 8 3.15 1.99 9.03
N ALA A 9 2.53 0.93 8.54
CA ALA A 9 1.24 0.42 8.98
C ALA A 9 1.09 -1.05 8.56
N HIS A 10 0.12 -1.75 9.14
CA HIS A 10 -0.31 -3.07 8.65
C HIS A 10 -1.77 -3.34 9.03
N VAL A 11 -2.35 -4.33 8.36
CA VAL A 11 -3.69 -4.84 8.65
C VAL A 11 -3.71 -6.37 8.79
N CYS A 12 -4.78 -6.87 9.39
CA CYS A 12 -5.17 -8.27 9.27
C CYS A 12 -6.11 -8.40 8.06
N ARG A 13 -5.61 -8.91 6.93
CA ARG A 13 -6.38 -9.03 5.67
C ARG A 13 -7.80 -9.64 5.82
N PRO A 14 -8.03 -10.69 6.63
CA PRO A 14 -9.38 -11.23 6.86
C PRO A 14 -10.32 -10.36 7.70
N ASP A 15 -9.86 -9.30 8.35
CA ASP A 15 -10.68 -8.41 9.19
C ASP A 15 -11.56 -7.49 8.34
N ALA A 16 -12.65 -8.05 7.81
CA ALA A 16 -13.72 -7.32 7.12
C ALA A 16 -14.81 -6.80 8.09
N ALA A 17 -14.69 -7.07 9.39
CA ALA A 17 -15.69 -6.65 10.37
C ALA A 17 -15.44 -5.23 10.86
N THR A 18 -14.17 -4.89 11.07
CA THR A 18 -13.78 -3.58 11.62
C THR A 18 -12.83 -2.79 10.74
N HIS A 19 -12.17 -3.45 9.79
CA HIS A 19 -11.16 -2.85 8.92
C HIS A 19 -10.08 -2.11 9.74
N THR A 20 -9.59 -2.77 10.80
CA THR A 20 -8.63 -2.14 11.71
C THR A 20 -7.25 -2.02 11.08
N ILE A 21 -6.72 -0.79 11.04
CA ILE A 21 -5.36 -0.49 10.59
C ILE A 21 -4.47 -0.19 11.81
N ALA A 22 -3.40 -0.95 11.98
CA ALA A 22 -2.37 -0.67 12.97
C ALA A 22 -1.35 0.33 12.39
N ILE A 23 -1.17 1.47 13.05
CA ILE A 23 -0.27 2.54 12.62
C ILE A 23 1.01 2.52 13.45
N ASN A 24 2.18 2.48 12.79
CA ASN A 24 3.48 2.55 13.44
C ASN A 24 3.98 4.00 13.53
N ILE A 25 4.94 4.28 14.42
CA ILE A 25 5.48 5.63 14.67
C ILE A 25 6.07 6.30 13.41
N ASN A 26 6.62 5.51 12.49
CA ASN A 26 7.18 6.02 11.24
C ASN A 26 6.12 6.70 10.34
N PHE A 27 4.86 6.28 10.44
CA PHE A 27 3.75 6.93 9.74
C PHE A 27 3.60 8.40 10.10
N CYS A 28 3.86 8.75 11.36
CA CYS A 28 3.74 10.13 11.86
C CYS A 28 4.70 11.10 11.16
N SER A 29 5.80 10.58 10.60
CA SER A 29 6.82 11.36 9.89
C SER A 29 6.52 11.52 8.40
N LEU A 30 5.51 10.83 7.87
CA LEU A 30 5.11 10.96 6.47
C LEU A 30 4.37 12.29 6.23
N PRO A 31 4.49 12.89 5.02
CA PRO A 31 3.62 13.98 4.62
C PRO A 31 2.17 13.50 4.51
N ASP A 32 1.21 14.42 4.60
CA ASP A 32 -0.21 14.05 4.52
C ASP A 32 -0.60 13.56 3.12
N ARG A 33 0.03 14.09 2.06
CA ARG A 33 -0.20 13.69 0.65
C ARG A 33 1.10 13.43 -0.09
N SER A 34 1.03 12.54 -1.07
CA SER A 34 2.18 12.16 -1.89
C SER A 34 2.51 13.30 -2.87
N ALA A 35 3.80 13.60 -3.03
CA ALA A 35 4.31 14.48 -4.07
C ALA A 35 5.35 13.72 -4.89
N SER A 36 5.16 13.65 -6.21
CA SER A 36 6.02 12.89 -7.12
C SER A 36 6.12 11.41 -6.74
N ASN A 37 7.26 10.96 -6.20
CA ASN A 37 7.51 9.56 -5.81
C ASN A 37 7.55 9.36 -4.29
N LEU A 38 7.24 10.40 -3.50
CA LEU A 38 7.27 10.32 -2.05
C LEU A 38 5.98 9.70 -1.52
N SER A 39 6.10 8.69 -0.66
CA SER A 39 4.97 8.09 0.07
C SER A 39 4.34 9.09 1.05
N SER A 40 3.10 8.85 1.45
CA SER A 40 2.33 9.74 2.33
C SER A 40 1.38 8.99 3.24
N LYS A 41 0.88 9.66 4.26
CA LYS A 41 -0.17 9.12 5.14
C LYS A 41 -1.41 8.71 4.36
N GLN A 42 -1.87 9.54 3.42
CA GLN A 42 -3.00 9.20 2.56
C GLN A 42 -2.73 7.93 1.76
N LEU A 43 -1.57 7.84 1.10
CA LEU A 43 -1.21 6.69 0.28
C LEU A 43 -1.12 5.41 1.13
N THR A 44 -0.49 5.49 2.30
CA THR A 44 -0.42 4.36 3.25
C THR A 44 -1.81 3.90 3.68
N ILE A 45 -2.72 4.81 4.05
CA ILE A 45 -4.09 4.41 4.44
C ILE A 45 -4.79 3.71 3.27
N VAL A 46 -4.67 4.22 2.04
CA VAL A 46 -5.29 3.58 0.86
C VAL A 46 -4.68 2.21 0.58
N HIS A 47 -3.35 2.07 0.73
CA HIS A 47 -2.64 0.80 0.60
C HIS A 47 -3.18 -0.24 1.59
N GLU A 48 -3.25 0.11 2.88
CA GLU A 48 -3.79 -0.79 3.91
C GLU A 48 -5.25 -1.15 3.67
N CYS A 49 -6.07 -0.18 3.24
CA CYS A 49 -7.47 -0.44 2.87
C CYS A 49 -7.59 -1.45 1.72
N ALA A 50 -6.66 -1.45 0.77
CA ALA A 50 -6.69 -2.37 -0.37
C ALA A 50 -6.38 -3.82 0.03
N HIS A 51 -5.76 -4.07 1.19
CA HIS A 51 -5.47 -5.41 1.66
C HIS A 51 -6.69 -6.16 2.19
N PHE A 52 -7.72 -5.46 2.67
CA PHE A 52 -8.91 -6.13 3.22
C PHE A 52 -9.59 -7.01 2.17
N ILE A 53 -10.05 -8.20 2.61
CA ILE A 53 -10.55 -9.24 1.71
C ILE A 53 -11.83 -8.82 0.95
N ASP A 54 -12.60 -7.89 1.50
CA ASP A 54 -13.86 -7.36 0.96
C ASP A 54 -13.68 -6.04 0.19
N THR A 55 -12.45 -5.56 0.04
CA THR A 55 -12.12 -4.42 -0.84
C THR A 55 -11.52 -4.93 -2.15
N PHE A 56 -10.21 -5.13 -2.20
CA PHE A 56 -9.49 -5.72 -3.32
C PHE A 56 -8.87 -7.07 -2.97
N GLY A 57 -8.68 -7.36 -1.67
CA GLY A 57 -7.86 -8.50 -1.26
C GLY A 57 -6.50 -8.46 -1.97
N SER A 58 -5.86 -7.30 -1.98
CA SER A 58 -4.58 -7.14 -2.68
C SER A 58 -3.42 -7.72 -1.87
N GLU A 59 -2.36 -8.07 -2.57
CA GLU A 59 -1.13 -8.62 -2.03
C GLU A 59 0.01 -7.60 -2.09
N ASP A 60 1.06 -7.90 -1.34
CA ASP A 60 2.30 -7.16 -1.33
C ASP A 60 3.37 -7.89 -2.13
N TYR A 61 3.53 -7.54 -3.40
CA TYR A 61 4.49 -8.22 -4.27
C TYR A 61 5.93 -7.77 -3.95
N PRO A 62 6.87 -8.71 -3.71
CA PRO A 62 8.25 -8.36 -3.41
C PRO A 62 8.88 -7.47 -4.49
N GLY A 63 9.42 -6.32 -4.09
CA GLY A 63 10.04 -5.36 -5.01
C GLY A 63 9.06 -4.51 -5.82
N ALA A 64 7.78 -4.48 -5.45
CA ALA A 64 6.72 -3.67 -6.07
C ALA A 64 6.24 -2.50 -5.19
N TYR A 65 7.11 -1.95 -4.35
CA TYR A 65 6.82 -0.79 -3.50
C TYR A 65 7.42 0.50 -4.08
N GLY A 66 6.66 1.58 -3.99
CA GLY A 66 6.95 2.88 -4.58
C GLY A 66 6.47 3.01 -6.03
N ARG A 67 6.20 4.26 -6.43
CA ARG A 67 5.59 4.60 -7.72
C ARG A 67 6.33 4.01 -8.93
N TRP A 68 7.66 4.06 -8.92
CA TRP A 68 8.48 3.53 -10.02
C TRP A 68 8.39 2.01 -10.13
N ALA A 69 8.45 1.32 -9.00
CA ALA A 69 8.34 -0.13 -8.96
C ALA A 69 6.93 -0.58 -9.39
N CYS A 70 5.89 0.11 -8.94
CA CYS A 70 4.52 -0.11 -9.39
C CYS A 70 4.37 0.11 -10.90
N ALA A 71 4.94 1.19 -11.44
CA ALA A 71 4.90 1.46 -12.88
C ALA A 71 5.65 0.40 -13.71
N ARG A 72 6.75 -0.15 -13.19
CA ARG A 72 7.46 -1.28 -13.81
C ARG A 72 6.63 -2.56 -13.73
N LEU A 73 6.09 -2.89 -12.56
CA LEU A 73 5.21 -4.04 -12.36
C LEU A 73 4.01 -3.98 -13.31
N ALA A 74 3.38 -2.82 -13.47
CA ALA A 74 2.24 -2.65 -14.39
C ALA A 74 2.58 -2.90 -15.86
N LYS A 75 3.84 -2.68 -16.27
CA LYS A 75 4.30 -2.94 -17.64
C LYS A 75 4.69 -4.40 -17.86
N GLU A 76 5.36 -5.00 -16.88
CA GLU A 76 5.97 -6.33 -17.00
C GLU A 76 4.99 -7.45 -16.58
N HIS A 77 4.15 -7.19 -15.58
CA HIS A 77 3.25 -8.14 -14.93
C HIS A 77 1.91 -7.47 -14.56
N PRO A 78 1.12 -7.01 -15.55
CA PRO A 78 -0.14 -6.28 -15.30
C PRO A 78 -1.15 -7.06 -14.45
N GLU A 79 -1.16 -8.39 -14.55
CA GLU A 79 -1.99 -9.29 -13.75
C GLU A 79 -1.61 -9.30 -12.27
N GLN A 80 -0.33 -9.06 -11.94
CA GLN A 80 0.11 -8.87 -10.57
C GLN A 80 -0.15 -7.42 -10.13
N ALA A 81 0.04 -6.45 -11.02
CA ALA A 81 -0.12 -5.04 -10.70
C ALA A 81 -1.55 -4.68 -10.28
N ILE A 82 -2.57 -5.28 -10.91
CA ILE A 82 -3.97 -5.08 -10.50
C ILE A 82 -4.28 -5.68 -9.12
N ASN A 83 -3.46 -6.62 -8.65
CA ASN A 83 -3.57 -7.24 -7.34
C ASN A 83 -2.53 -6.73 -6.33
N ASN A 84 -1.72 -5.72 -6.67
CA ASN A 84 -0.69 -5.16 -5.79
C ASN A 84 -1.23 -3.97 -5.01
N ALA A 85 -1.17 -4.00 -3.68
CA ALA A 85 -1.72 -2.96 -2.82
C ALA A 85 -1.16 -1.57 -3.12
N ASP A 86 0.16 -1.46 -3.29
CA ASP A 86 0.80 -0.18 -3.59
C ASP A 86 0.44 0.34 -4.99
N SER A 87 0.29 -0.54 -5.99
CA SER A 87 -0.15 -0.14 -7.33
C SER A 87 -1.55 0.47 -7.31
N ILE A 88 -2.47 -0.14 -6.57
CA ILE A 88 -3.83 0.36 -6.38
C ILE A 88 -3.79 1.71 -5.66
N ALA A 89 -3.00 1.82 -4.59
CA ALA A 89 -2.89 3.04 -3.80
C ALA A 89 -2.35 4.23 -4.62
N TRP A 90 -1.31 4.01 -5.43
CA TRP A 90 -0.81 5.03 -6.35
C TRP A 90 -1.86 5.42 -7.38
N PHE A 91 -2.56 4.46 -8.00
CA PHE A 91 -3.59 4.75 -8.98
C PHE A 91 -4.72 5.63 -8.42
N VAL A 92 -5.17 5.36 -7.19
CA VAL A 92 -6.22 6.14 -6.51
C VAL A 92 -5.72 7.52 -6.09
N SER A 93 -4.46 7.63 -5.66
CA SER A 93 -3.94 8.83 -4.99
C SER A 93 -3.27 9.87 -5.91
N THR A 94 -2.96 9.53 -7.16
CA THR A 94 -2.22 10.43 -8.08
C THR A 94 -3.10 11.33 -8.95
N ARG A 95 -4.13 11.96 -8.38
CA ARG A 95 -4.92 12.99 -9.07
C ARG A 95 -4.49 14.39 -8.68
#